data_AF-A0A7V4E5H6-F1
#
_entry.id   AF-A0A7V4E5H6-F1
#
_cell.length_a   1.000
_cell.length_b   1.000
_cell.length_c   1.000
_cell.angle_alpha   90.00
_cell.angle_beta   90.00
_cell.angle_gamma   90.00
#
_symmetry.space_group_name_H-M   'P 1'
#
loop_
_entity.id
_entity.type
_entity.pdbx_description
1 polymer ?
#
loop_
_entity_poly.entity_id
_entity_poly.type
_entity_poly.pdbx_seq_one_letter_code
_entity_poly.pdbx_strand_id
1 'polypeptide(L)'
;PGAKEEVLPVRLTPQSALSTAQALFTREGVEVALEGRTLGQNLTFFRTRVAFPLEPPRVRRAGVNFFLENPNPLPLRVEGKLVLMGQTFQVAADLPARGEGRLQVVGFRPGLDRGTGRLELTLEVPGFFRQTLVLAL
;
A
#
# COMPACT_ATOMS: atom_id res chain seq x y z
N PRO A 1 -23.03 -27.78 7.62
CA PRO A 1 -22.07 -28.77 8.17
C PRO A 1 -20.79 -28.83 7.32
N GLY A 2 -19.60 -28.49 7.81
CA GLY A 2 -19.21 -27.81 9.04
C GLY A 2 -17.88 -27.11 8.73
N ALA A 3 -17.91 -25.79 8.53
CA ALA A 3 -16.67 -25.04 8.40
C ALA A 3 -16.00 -25.01 9.77
N LYS A 4 -14.77 -25.49 9.86
CA LYS A 4 -13.95 -25.39 11.05
C LYS A 4 -12.87 -24.36 10.76
N GLU A 5 -12.93 -23.24 11.47
CA GLU A 5 -11.86 -22.26 11.46
C GLU A 5 -10.77 -22.75 12.41
N GLU A 6 -9.56 -22.94 11.89
CA GLU A 6 -8.39 -23.27 12.70
C GLU A 6 -7.34 -22.18 12.54
N VAL A 7 -6.86 -21.67 13.67
CA VAL A 7 -5.80 -20.66 13.73
C VAL A 7 -4.48 -21.38 13.97
N LEU A 8 -3.61 -21.39 12.97
CA LEU A 8 -2.26 -21.94 13.07
C LEU A 8 -1.26 -20.79 13.31
N PRO A 9 -0.74 -20.63 14.53
CA PRO A 9 0.18 -19.54 14.83
C PRO A 9 1.54 -19.79 14.16
N VAL A 10 1.97 -18.85 13.32
CA VAL A 10 3.28 -18.89 12.68
C VAL A 10 4.32 -18.23 13.59
N ARG A 11 5.36 -18.97 13.97
CA ARG A 11 6.49 -18.43 14.74
C ARG A 11 7.56 -17.91 13.79
N LEU A 12 7.70 -16.59 13.73
CA LEU A 12 8.70 -15.91 12.92
C LEU A 12 9.74 -15.26 13.82
N THR A 13 11.02 -15.31 13.43
CA THR A 13 12.04 -14.42 13.98
C THR A 13 11.73 -12.98 13.53
N PRO A 14 12.14 -11.94 14.27
CA PRO A 14 11.89 -10.55 13.88
C PRO A 14 12.32 -10.22 12.44
N GLN A 15 13.49 -10.73 12.02
CA GLN A 15 13.99 -10.54 10.66
C GLN A 15 13.11 -11.24 9.62
N SER A 16 12.70 -12.49 9.88
CA SER A 16 11.80 -13.22 8.97
C SER A 16 10.40 -12.61 8.92
N ALA A 17 9.93 -12.00 10.01
CA ALA A 17 8.64 -11.31 10.05
C ALA A 17 8.67 -10.05 9.16
N LEU A 18 9.73 -9.25 9.22
CA LEU A 18 9.89 -8.07 8.39
C LEU A 18 9.98 -8.43 6.90
N SER A 19 10.82 -9.42 6.54
CA SER A 19 10.96 -9.83 5.14
C SER A 19 9.68 -10.44 4.59
N THR A 20 8.95 -11.20 5.41
CA THR A 20 7.62 -11.74 5.07
C THR A 20 6.63 -10.60 4.84
N ALA A 21 6.55 -9.63 5.76
CA ALA A 21 5.66 -8.48 5.62
C ALA A 21 5.96 -7.65 4.35
N GLN A 22 7.24 -7.43 4.04
CA GLN A 22 7.64 -6.74 2.82
C GLN A 22 7.21 -7.49 1.56
N ALA A 23 7.46 -8.79 1.51
CA ALA A 23 7.08 -9.64 0.38
C ALA A 23 5.55 -9.75 0.22
N LEU A 24 4.78 -9.70 1.32
CA LEU A 24 3.32 -9.64 1.24
C LEU A 24 2.82 -8.40 0.50
N PHE A 25 3.51 -7.25 0.57
CA PHE A 25 3.11 -6.04 -0.16
C PHE A 25 3.59 -6.02 -1.62
N THR A 26 4.41 -6.98 -2.06
CA THR A 26 4.79 -7.09 -3.47
C THR A 26 3.78 -7.93 -4.24
N ARG A 27 3.87 -7.87 -5.57
CA ARG A 27 3.08 -8.76 -6.44
C ARG A 27 3.58 -10.21 -6.39
N GLU A 28 4.83 -10.44 -6.00
CA GLU A 28 5.35 -11.81 -5.85
C GLU A 28 4.79 -12.51 -4.61
N GLY A 29 4.44 -11.77 -3.56
CA GLY A 29 3.86 -12.35 -2.35
C GLY A 29 4.83 -13.27 -1.60
N VAL A 30 4.26 -14.07 -0.70
CA VAL A 30 4.97 -15.06 0.11
C VAL A 30 4.38 -16.44 -0.13
N GLU A 31 5.25 -17.44 -0.30
CA GLU A 31 4.82 -18.84 -0.32
C GLU A 31 4.45 -19.30 1.09
N VAL A 32 3.26 -19.89 1.22
CA VAL A 32 2.77 -20.49 2.45
C VAL A 32 2.51 -21.95 2.17
N ALA A 33 3.21 -22.82 2.91
CA ALA A 33 3.01 -24.26 2.84
C ALA A 33 2.61 -24.82 4.21
N LEU A 34 1.60 -25.68 4.22
CA LEU A 34 1.28 -26.53 5.35
C LEU A 34 1.96 -27.87 5.13
N GLU A 35 2.97 -28.14 5.93
CA GLU A 35 3.72 -29.39 5.89
C GLU A 35 3.53 -30.13 7.21
N GLY A 36 3.58 -31.46 7.14
CA GLY A 36 3.67 -32.27 8.34
C GLY A 36 4.45 -33.53 8.08
N ARG A 37 4.64 -34.30 9.14
CA ARG A 37 5.47 -35.48 9.13
C ARG A 37 4.67 -36.65 9.66
N THR A 38 4.60 -37.72 8.89
CA THR A 38 3.96 -38.98 9.31
C THR A 38 4.78 -40.15 8.83
N LEU A 39 4.92 -41.20 9.65
CA LEU A 39 5.63 -42.43 9.31
C LEU A 39 7.03 -42.20 8.69
N GLY A 40 7.74 -41.16 9.15
CA GLY A 40 9.08 -40.81 8.64
C GLY A 40 9.10 -40.04 7.31
N GLN A 41 7.95 -39.78 6.69
CA GLN A 41 7.84 -39.01 5.44
C GLN A 41 7.37 -37.58 5.72
N ASN A 42 7.90 -36.62 4.96
CA ASN A 42 7.41 -35.25 4.94
C ASN A 42 6.29 -35.15 3.89
N LEU A 43 5.13 -34.63 4.30
CA LEU A 43 3.97 -34.41 3.44
C LEU A 43 3.69 -32.92 3.35
N THR A 44 3.47 -32.42 2.13
CA THR A 44 2.92 -31.08 1.90
C THR A 44 1.41 -31.22 1.72
N PHE A 45 0.64 -30.76 2.70
CA PHE A 45 -0.83 -30.78 2.65
C PHE A 45 -1.39 -29.66 1.79
N PHE A 46 -0.73 -28.50 1.82
CA PHE A 46 -1.16 -27.32 1.11
C PHE A 46 0.06 -26.46 0.77
N ARG A 47 0.07 -25.85 -0.41
CA ARG A 47 1.07 -24.86 -0.81
C ARG A 47 0.37 -23.79 -1.65
N THR A 48 0.48 -22.55 -1.24
CA THR A 48 -0.10 -21.41 -1.95
C THR A 48 0.83 -20.20 -1.87
N ARG A 49 0.47 -19.14 -2.58
CA ARG A 49 1.14 -17.85 -2.52
C ARG A 49 0.14 -16.79 -2.08
N VAL A 50 0.51 -16.01 -1.07
CA VAL A 50 -0.32 -14.96 -0.49
C VAL A 50 0.33 -13.61 -0.79
N ALA A 51 -0.44 -12.68 -1.33
CA ALA A 51 -0.01 -11.32 -1.60
C ALA A 51 -1.14 -10.33 -1.28
N PHE A 52 -0.77 -9.18 -0.72
CA PHE A 52 -1.63 -8.04 -0.42
C PHE A 52 -0.99 -6.77 -1.01
N PRO A 53 -0.86 -6.69 -2.35
CA PRO A 53 -0.23 -5.54 -2.98
C PRO A 53 -1.02 -4.27 -2.65
N LEU A 54 -0.32 -3.17 -2.40
CA LEU A 54 -0.97 -1.89 -2.15
C LEU A 54 -1.70 -1.42 -3.40
N GLU A 55 -2.98 -1.09 -3.23
CA GLU A 55 -3.76 -0.41 -4.23
C GLU A 55 -3.39 1.08 -4.26
N PRO A 56 -3.29 1.68 -5.46
CA PRO A 56 -2.98 3.09 -5.59
C PRO A 56 -4.09 3.95 -4.95
N PRO A 57 -3.76 5.02 -4.21
CA PRO A 57 -4.76 5.97 -3.72
C PRO A 57 -5.54 6.60 -4.87
N ARG A 58 -6.82 6.85 -4.65
CA ARG A 58 -7.67 7.54 -5.63
C ARG A 58 -7.60 9.03 -5.38
N VAL A 59 -7.39 9.80 -6.44
CA VAL A 59 -7.39 11.26 -6.35
C VAL A 59 -8.81 11.77 -6.56
N ARG A 60 -9.30 12.56 -5.61
CA ARG A 60 -10.57 13.27 -5.72
C ARG A 60 -10.31 14.77 -5.61
N ARG A 61 -10.75 15.52 -6.62
CA ARG A 61 -10.65 16.99 -6.62
C ARG A 61 -11.97 17.60 -6.15
N ALA A 62 -11.91 18.51 -5.18
CA ALA A 62 -13.08 19.29 -4.75
C ALA A 62 -12.69 20.78 -4.65
N GLY A 63 -13.08 21.56 -5.67
CA GLY A 63 -12.62 22.94 -5.84
C GLY A 63 -11.09 22.99 -5.98
N VAL A 64 -10.45 23.79 -5.12
CA VAL A 64 -8.99 23.97 -5.09
C VAL A 64 -8.25 22.90 -4.27
N ASN A 65 -8.99 21.95 -3.67
CA ASN A 65 -8.43 20.93 -2.79
C ASN A 65 -8.29 19.59 -3.52
N PHE A 66 -7.15 18.94 -3.27
CA PHE A 66 -6.91 17.56 -3.66
C PHE A 66 -7.07 16.67 -2.43
N PHE A 67 -7.86 15.62 -2.59
CA PHE A 67 -8.06 14.58 -1.60
C PHE A 67 -7.52 13.27 -2.16
N LEU A 68 -6.90 12.49 -1.28
CA LEU A 68 -6.45 11.13 -1.57
C LEU A 68 -7.29 10.17 -0.73
N GLU A 69 -7.96 9.25 -1.41
CA GLU A 69 -8.68 8.14 -0.79
C GLU A 69 -7.75 6.92 -0.75
N ASN A 70 -7.54 6.37 0.43
CA ASN A 70 -6.78 5.14 0.65
C ASN A 70 -7.73 3.93 0.64
N PRO A 71 -7.73 3.09 -0.41
CA PRO A 71 -8.53 1.86 -0.45
C PRO A 71 -7.99 0.76 0.48
N ASN A 72 -6.74 0.87 0.93
CA ASN A 72 -6.05 -0.20 1.65
C ASN A 72 -6.49 -0.27 3.12
N PRO A 73 -6.53 -1.48 3.72
CA PRO A 73 -6.89 -1.69 5.13
C PRO A 73 -5.80 -1.24 6.12
N LEU A 74 -4.79 -0.50 5.67
CA LEU A 74 -3.62 -0.08 6.45
C LEU A 74 -3.40 1.44 6.27
N PRO A 75 -2.91 2.15 7.29
CA PRO A 75 -2.55 3.55 7.16
C PRO A 75 -1.36 3.71 6.20
N LEU A 76 -1.41 4.76 5.38
CA LEU A 76 -0.36 5.09 4.42
C LEU A 76 0.12 6.52 4.63
N ARG A 77 1.43 6.72 4.62
CA ARG A 77 2.03 8.03 4.46
C ARG A 77 2.34 8.24 2.99
N VAL A 78 1.96 9.40 2.47
CA VAL A 78 2.12 9.73 1.06
C VAL A 78 2.94 11.00 0.96
N GLU A 79 4.06 10.93 0.24
CA GLU A 79 4.94 12.07 -0.02
C GLU A 79 5.34 12.12 -1.49
N GLY A 80 5.48 13.31 -2.07
CA GLY A 80 5.98 13.40 -3.42
C GLY A 80 5.79 14.76 -4.06
N LYS A 81 5.49 14.74 -5.35
CA LYS A 81 5.48 15.91 -6.22
C LYS A 81 4.22 15.97 -7.05
N LEU A 82 3.56 17.12 -7.03
CA LEU A 82 2.52 17.50 -7.96
C LEU A 82 3.14 18.32 -9.08
N VAL A 83 3.13 17.80 -10.31
CA VAL A 83 3.51 18.57 -11.50
C VAL A 83 2.24 19.08 -12.16
N LEU A 84 2.08 20.40 -12.17
CA LEU A 84 0.92 21.07 -12.76
C LEU A 84 1.40 22.25 -13.60
N MET A 85 1.04 22.26 -14.89
CA MET A 85 1.41 23.32 -15.84
C MET A 85 2.92 23.65 -15.86
N GLY A 86 3.78 22.61 -15.80
CA GLY A 86 5.24 22.75 -15.80
C GLY A 86 5.84 23.19 -14.47
N GLN A 87 5.03 23.47 -13.44
CA GLN A 87 5.49 23.75 -12.07
C GLN A 87 5.45 22.48 -11.23
N THR A 88 6.39 22.35 -10.30
CA THR A 88 6.48 21.20 -9.39
C THR A 88 6.27 21.66 -7.96
N PHE A 89 5.29 21.08 -7.28
CA PHE A 89 4.96 21.36 -5.88
C PHE A 89 5.23 20.13 -5.02
N GLN A 90 5.80 20.34 -3.84
CA GLN A 90 5.94 19.26 -2.86
C GLN A 90 4.59 19.00 -2.22
N VAL A 91 4.25 17.71 -2.09
CA VAL A 91 2.99 17.27 -1.51
C VAL A 91 3.21 16.20 -0.44
N ALA A 92 2.40 16.28 0.61
CA ALA A 92 2.36 15.28 1.66
C ALA A 92 0.93 15.07 2.16
N ALA A 93 0.61 13.83 2.53
CA ALA A 93 -0.64 13.47 3.20
C ALA A 93 -0.45 12.21 4.04
N ASP A 94 -1.04 12.20 5.23
CA ASP A 94 -1.22 10.99 6.02
C ASP A 94 -2.64 10.46 5.79
N LEU A 95 -2.74 9.20 5.35
CA LEU A 95 -4.00 8.56 5.00
C LEU A 95 -4.35 7.49 6.04
N PRO A 96 -5.52 7.58 6.71
CA PRO A 96 -6.00 6.52 7.57
C PRO A 96 -6.33 5.26 6.75
N ALA A 97 -6.42 4.11 7.42
CA ALA A 97 -6.88 2.87 6.80
C ALA A 97 -8.32 3.03 6.30
N ARG A 98 -8.57 2.70 5.02
CA ARG A 98 -9.89 2.86 4.36
C ARG A 98 -10.52 4.24 4.57
N GLY A 99 -9.73 5.29 4.38
CA GLY A 99 -10.21 6.66 4.57
C GLY A 99 -9.54 7.67 3.65
N GLU A 100 -9.87 8.94 3.88
CA GLU A 100 -9.44 10.05 3.03
C GLU A 100 -8.50 10.98 3.80
N GLY A 101 -7.49 11.49 3.11
CA GLY A 101 -6.63 12.57 3.60
C GLY A 101 -6.56 13.72 2.60
N ARG A 102 -6.45 14.95 3.12
CA ARG A 102 -6.26 16.14 2.29
C ARG A 102 -4.79 16.24 1.91
N LEU A 103 -4.53 16.38 0.62
CA LEU A 103 -3.19 16.62 0.11
C LEU A 103 -2.76 18.05 0.48
N GLN A 104 -1.70 18.15 1.29
CA GLN A 104 -1.08 19.44 1.58
C GLN A 104 -0.12 19.77 0.45
N VAL A 105 -0.40 20.86 -0.28
CA VAL A 105 0.45 21.31 -1.38
C VAL A 105 1.21 22.56 -0.94
N VAL A 106 2.53 22.44 -0.83
CA VAL A 106 3.38 23.57 -0.40
C VAL A 106 3.63 24.50 -1.58
N GLY A 107 3.32 25.80 -1.41
CA GLY A 107 3.58 26.83 -2.41
C GLY A 107 2.54 26.97 -3.52
N PHE A 108 1.42 26.24 -3.44
CA PHE A 108 0.34 26.33 -4.43
C PHE A 108 -0.48 27.62 -4.25
N ARG A 109 -0.58 28.44 -5.30
CA ARG A 109 -1.46 29.61 -5.33
C ARG A 109 -2.76 29.26 -6.05
N PRO A 110 -3.95 29.46 -5.43
CA PRO A 110 -5.24 29.23 -6.08
C PRO A 110 -5.39 30.10 -7.34
N GLY A 111 -5.78 29.50 -8.48
CA GLY A 111 -5.99 30.21 -9.74
C GLY A 111 -5.53 29.51 -11.03
N LEU A 112 -4.85 28.35 -10.92
CA LEU A 112 -4.41 27.53 -12.07
C LEU A 112 -5.35 26.32 -12.25
N ASP A 113 -6.61 26.60 -12.59
CA ASP A 113 -7.70 25.60 -12.55
C ASP A 113 -7.85 24.73 -13.82
N ARG A 114 -6.99 24.91 -14.83
CA ARG A 114 -7.15 24.27 -16.16
C ARG A 114 -5.84 23.69 -16.70
N GLY A 115 -5.40 22.57 -16.14
CA GLY A 115 -4.26 21.82 -16.70
C GLY A 115 -4.32 20.33 -16.35
N THR A 116 -3.94 19.49 -17.30
CA THR A 116 -3.59 18.08 -17.05
C THR A 116 -2.38 18.06 -16.12
N GLY A 117 -2.49 17.40 -14.97
CA GLY A 117 -1.41 17.30 -14.00
C GLY A 117 -0.92 15.86 -13.86
N ARG A 118 0.28 15.70 -13.28
CA ARG A 118 0.78 14.39 -12.85
C ARG A 118 1.13 14.46 -11.37
N LEU A 119 0.80 13.41 -10.64
CA LEU A 119 1.06 13.27 -9.22
C LEU A 119 2.04 12.12 -9.05
N GLU A 120 3.31 12.45 -8.81
CA GLU A 120 4.34 11.48 -8.46
C GLU A 120 4.32 11.30 -6.95
N LEU A 121 3.91 10.12 -6.50
CA LEU A 121 3.75 9.81 -5.10
C LEU A 121 4.68 8.68 -4.69
N THR A 122 5.18 8.78 -3.48
CA THR A 122 5.76 7.68 -2.74
C THR A 122 4.75 7.28 -1.67
N LEU A 123 4.22 6.06 -1.77
CA LEU A 123 3.47 5.42 -0.69
C LEU A 123 4.45 4.79 0.27
N GLU A 124 4.23 5.04 1.54
CA GLU A 124 4.95 4.41 2.63
C GLU A 124 3.96 3.79 3.60
N VAL A 125 4.16 2.50 3.88
CA VAL A 125 3.63 1.86 5.09
C VAL A 125 4.72 2.06 6.15
N PRO A 126 4.46 2.87 7.21
CA PRO A 126 5.50 3.31 8.13
C PRO A 126 6.33 2.16 8.71
N GLY A 127 7.62 2.11 8.37
CA GLY A 127 8.55 1.08 8.84
C GLY A 127 8.49 -0.28 8.13
N PHE A 128 7.68 -0.43 7.08
CA PHE A 128 7.50 -1.73 6.39
C PHE A 128 7.81 -1.68 4.91
N PHE A 129 7.20 -0.76 4.17
CA PHE A 129 7.18 -0.82 2.71
C PHE A 129 7.15 0.58 2.09
N ARG A 130 7.86 0.74 0.98
CA ARG A 130 7.90 1.99 0.23
C ARG A 130 7.75 1.70 -1.27
N GLN A 131 6.84 2.40 -1.93
CA GLN A 131 6.59 2.26 -3.36
C GLN A 131 6.36 3.62 -4.01
N THR A 132 6.98 3.85 -5.15
CA THR A 132 6.70 5.03 -5.98
C THR A 132 5.63 4.71 -7.01
N LEU A 133 4.66 5.61 -7.18
CA LEU A 133 3.66 5.59 -8.23
C LEU A 133 3.57 6.95 -8.92
N VAL A 134 3.06 6.93 -10.14
CA VAL A 134 2.71 8.13 -10.90
C VAL A 134 1.24 8.04 -11.25
N LEU A 135 0.46 9.01 -10.78
CA LEU A 135 -0.97 9.16 -11.07
C LEU A 135 -1.17 10.29 -12.08
N ALA A 136 -2.00 10.06 -13.09
CA ALA A 136 -2.53 11.14 -13.92
C ALA A 136 -3.69 11.83 -13.19
N LEU A 137 -3.80 13.15 -13.33
CA LEU A 137 -4.83 14.00 -12.72
C LEU A 137 -5.87 14.48 -13.72
#